data_AF-A0AAV5J7M6-F1
#
_entry.id   AF-A0AAV5J7M6-F1
#
_cell.length_a   1.000
_cell.length_b   1.000
_cell.length_c   1.000
_cell.angle_alpha   90.00
_cell.angle_beta   90.00
_cell.angle_gamma   90.00
#
_symmetry.space_group_name_H-M   'P 1'
#
loop_
_entity.id
_entity.type
_entity.pdbx_description
1 polymer ?
#
loop_
_entity_poly.entity_id
_entity_poly.type
_entity_poly.pdbx_seq_one_letter_code
_entity_poly.pdbx_strand_id
1 'polypeptide(L)'
;MSPSQQQGILDSSLLGQGGFGCVFKGWINENGIAPVKAGTGLSVAVKTLDHDGLQGHKEGLAEVTYLGDLLHPNLVKLIGYCTEEDQRLLVYELMPQGSLENHLF
;
A
#
# COMPACT_ATOMS: atom_id res chain seq x y z
N MET A 1 5.52 0.19 11.68
CA MET A 1 4.45 -0.72 12.18
C MET A 1 5.09 -2.05 12.54
N SER A 2 4.55 -2.77 13.53
CA SER A 2 5.02 -4.10 13.93
C SER A 2 4.34 -5.22 13.09
N PRO A 3 4.87 -6.46 13.08
CA PRO A 3 4.35 -7.51 12.19
C PRO A 3 2.89 -7.88 12.48
N SER A 4 2.51 -7.91 13.76
CA SER A 4 1.12 -8.14 14.20
C SER A 4 0.12 -7.11 13.67
N GLN A 5 0.59 -5.91 13.31
CA GLN A 5 -0.26 -4.88 12.72
C GLN A 5 -0.42 -5.03 11.22
N GLN A 6 0.46 -5.74 10.52
CA GLN A 6 0.37 -5.97 9.07
C GLN A 6 -0.87 -6.81 8.72
N GLN A 7 -1.12 -7.88 9.48
CA GLN A 7 -2.22 -8.81 9.23
C GLN A 7 -3.60 -8.18 9.46
N GLY A 8 -3.67 -7.11 10.26
CA GLY A 8 -4.92 -6.42 10.57
C GLY A 8 -5.32 -5.34 9.55
N ILE A 9 -4.42 -4.94 8.65
CA ILE A 9 -4.70 -3.87 7.67
C ILE A 9 -5.36 -4.44 6.42
N LEU A 10 -4.99 -5.66 6.01
CA LEU A 10 -5.43 -6.25 4.75
C LEU A 10 -6.90 -6.70 4.83
N ASP A 11 -7.76 -6.05 4.04
CA ASP A 11 -9.01 -6.65 3.63
C ASP A 11 -8.75 -7.67 2.51
N SER A 12 -9.55 -8.73 2.49
CA SER A 12 -9.61 -9.68 1.37
C SER A 12 -10.09 -9.05 0.04
N SER A 13 -10.48 -7.77 0.04
CA SER A 13 -10.87 -7.04 -1.16
C SER A 13 -9.66 -6.63 -2.01
N LEU A 14 -9.36 -7.45 -3.02
CA LEU A 14 -8.39 -7.12 -4.07
C LEU A 14 -8.89 -5.93 -4.91
N LEU A 15 -8.06 -4.89 -5.01
CA LEU A 15 -8.30 -3.70 -5.82
C LEU A 15 -7.64 -3.79 -7.20
N GLY A 16 -6.54 -4.54 -7.31
CA GLY A 16 -5.84 -4.72 -8.57
C GLY A 16 -4.63 -5.64 -8.43
N GLN A 17 -4.17 -6.18 -9.56
CA GLN A 17 -2.99 -7.03 -9.63
C GLN A 17 -2.20 -6.66 -10.88
N GLY A 18 -0.87 -6.60 -10.76
CA GLY A 18 0.03 -6.34 -11.88
C GLY A 18 1.37 -7.06 -11.70
N GLY A 19 2.34 -6.79 -12.57
CA GLY A 19 3.67 -7.39 -12.50
C GLY A 19 4.50 -7.01 -11.27
N PHE A 20 3.98 -6.14 -10.41
CA PHE A 20 4.62 -5.65 -9.19
C PHE A 20 3.85 -6.08 -7.93
N GLY A 21 3.03 -7.13 -8.05
CA GLY A 21 2.25 -7.74 -6.97
C GLY A 21 0.78 -7.31 -6.94
N CYS A 22 0.14 -7.57 -5.81
CA CYS A 22 -1.28 -7.33 -5.57
C CYS A 22 -1.53 -6.06 -4.76
N VAL A 23 -2.66 -5.42 -5.01
CA VAL A 23 -3.13 -4.25 -4.26
C VAL A 23 -4.45 -4.60 -3.58
N PHE A 24 -4.49 -4.46 -2.27
CA PHE A 24 -5.66 -4.73 -1.43
C PHE A 24 -6.19 -3.47 -0.80
N LYS A 25 -7.47 -3.45 -0.46
CA LYS A 25 -8.03 -2.41 0.40
C LYS A 25 -7.65 -2.68 1.85
N GLY A 26 -7.53 -1.62 2.66
CA GLY A 26 -7.35 -1.74 4.10
C GLY A 26 -7.91 -0.56 4.87
N TRP A 27 -7.85 -0.65 6.20
CA TRP A 27 -8.23 0.44 7.11
C TRP A 27 -7.24 0.63 8.24
N ILE A 28 -6.88 1.89 8.48
CA ILE A 28 -6.00 2.31 9.58
C ILE A 28 -6.62 3.47 10.35
N ASN A 29 -6.15 3.70 11.57
CA ASN A 29 -6.56 4.87 12.33
C ASN A 29 -6.12 6.18 11.65
N GLU A 30 -6.70 7.31 12.05
CA GLU A 30 -6.42 8.62 11.44
C GLU A 30 -4.94 9.03 11.54
N ASN A 31 -4.23 8.51 12.53
CA ASN A 31 -2.81 8.77 12.73
C ASN A 31 -1.91 7.94 11.79
N GLY A 32 -2.48 6.97 11.08
CA GLY A 32 -1.76 6.10 10.12
C GLY A 32 -0.88 5.04 10.77
N ILE A 33 -1.04 4.77 12.06
CA ILE A 33 -0.10 3.96 12.86
C ILE A 33 -0.61 2.54 13.07
N ALA A 34 -1.93 2.35 13.15
CA ALA A 34 -2.51 1.07 13.55
C ALA A 34 -3.70 0.65 12.67
N PRO A 35 -3.85 -0.66 12.38
CA PRO A 35 -5.05 -1.20 11.77
C PRO A 35 -6.28 -0.95 12.62
N VAL A 36 -7.42 -0.86 11.95
CA VAL A 36 -8.73 -0.72 12.59
C VAL A 36 -9.76 -1.59 11.85
N LYS A 37 -10.95 -1.72 12.42
CA LYS A 37 -12.02 -2.51 11.81
C LYS A 37 -12.38 -1.95 10.44
N ALA A 38 -12.68 -2.82 9.48
CA ALA A 38 -13.17 -2.43 8.16
C ALA A 38 -14.35 -1.46 8.25
N GLY A 39 -14.28 -0.37 7.50
CA GLY A 39 -15.27 0.71 7.50
C GLY A 39 -15.16 1.69 8.67
N THR A 40 -14.22 1.51 9.58
CA THR A 40 -13.88 2.49 10.62
C THR A 40 -12.49 3.06 10.30
N GLY A 41 -12.29 4.38 10.36
CA GLY A 41 -10.99 5.00 10.05
C GLY A 41 -10.70 5.26 8.57
N LEU A 42 -9.42 5.51 8.27
CA LEU A 42 -8.93 5.89 6.95
C LEU A 42 -8.80 4.67 6.05
N SER A 43 -9.46 4.69 4.90
CA SER A 43 -9.30 3.66 3.88
C SER A 43 -7.99 3.83 3.12
N VAL A 44 -7.25 2.73 2.97
CA VAL A 44 -5.93 2.71 2.32
C VAL A 44 -5.85 1.65 1.21
N ALA A 45 -4.90 1.83 0.31
CA ALA A 45 -4.48 0.82 -0.66
C ALA A 45 -3.15 0.21 -0.19
N VAL A 46 -3.13 -1.10 -0.01
CA VAL A 46 -1.96 -1.85 0.44
C VAL A 46 -1.42 -2.66 -0.73
N LYS A 47 -0.26 -2.24 -1.25
CA LYS A 47 0.46 -2.97 -2.29
C LYS A 47 1.40 -3.97 -1.63
N THR A 48 1.16 -5.25 -1.86
CA THR A 48 2.07 -6.35 -1.50
C THR A 48 3.04 -6.52 -2.65
N LEU A 49 4.35 -6.40 -2.40
CA LEU A 49 5.36 -6.67 -3.42
C LEU A 49 5.70 -8.17 -3.39
N ASP A 50 5.67 -8.82 -4.55
CA ASP A 50 6.00 -10.23 -4.67
C ASP A 50 7.47 -10.50 -4.31
N HIS A 51 7.71 -11.67 -3.73
CA HIS A 51 9.00 -12.10 -3.21
C HIS A 51 9.97 -12.61 -4.29
N ASP A 52 9.63 -12.49 -5.57
CA ASP A 52 10.42 -13.04 -6.68
C ASP A 52 11.70 -12.22 -6.95
N GLY A 53 12.70 -12.44 -6.09
CA GLY A 53 14.11 -12.15 -6.34
C GLY A 53 14.61 -10.72 -6.08
N LEU A 54 15.88 -10.50 -6.46
CA LEU A 54 16.62 -9.23 -6.32
C LEU A 54 15.92 -8.02 -6.96
N GLN A 55 14.96 -8.26 -7.88
CA GLN A 55 14.20 -7.24 -8.58
C GLN A 55 13.15 -6.58 -7.67
N GLY A 56 12.31 -7.36 -6.99
CA GLY A 56 11.35 -6.84 -6.00
C GLY A 56 12.03 -6.08 -4.85
N HIS A 57 13.26 -6.46 -4.50
CA HIS A 57 14.05 -5.72 -3.51
C HIS A 57 14.45 -4.32 -4.00
N LYS A 58 14.97 -4.22 -5.23
CA LYS A 58 15.39 -2.94 -5.80
C LYS A 58 14.22 -2.01 -6.05
N GLU A 59 13.11 -2.56 -6.55
CA GLU A 59 11.89 -1.81 -6.86
C GLU A 59 11.24 -1.28 -5.59
N GLY A 60 11.09 -2.11 -4.54
CA GLY A 60 10.56 -1.66 -3.26
C GLY A 60 11.44 -0.61 -2.57
N LEU A 61 12.76 -0.78 -2.61
CA LEU A 61 13.69 0.19 -2.01
C LEU A 61 13.69 1.52 -2.79
N ALA A 62 13.59 1.48 -4.11
CA ALA A 62 13.44 2.67 -4.94
C ALA A 62 12.12 3.39 -4.62
N GLU A 63 11.01 2.65 -4.55
CA GLU A 63 9.69 3.22 -4.28
C GLU A 63 9.66 3.92 -2.90
N VAL A 64 10.23 3.30 -1.86
CA VAL A 64 10.38 3.92 -0.52
C VAL A 64 11.32 5.14 -0.56
N THR A 65 12.45 5.05 -1.26
CA THR A 65 13.46 6.14 -1.31
C THR A 65 12.97 7.36 -2.08
N TYR A 66 12.18 7.18 -3.13
CA TYR A 66 11.70 8.28 -3.97
C TYR A 66 10.34 8.83 -3.54
N LEU A 67 9.43 8.01 -2.99
CA LEU A 67 8.09 8.45 -2.59
C LEU A 67 7.99 8.84 -1.11
N GLY A 68 8.96 8.47 -0.27
CA GLY A 68 8.94 8.80 1.16
C GLY A 68 8.87 10.30 1.45
N ASP A 69 9.52 11.12 0.62
CA ASP A 69 9.58 12.58 0.78
C ASP A 69 8.73 13.36 -0.25
N LEU A 70 8.05 12.65 -1.16
CA LEU A 70 7.35 13.29 -2.29
C LEU A 70 5.89 13.57 -1.94
N LEU A 71 5.61 14.82 -1.57
CA LEU A 71 4.25 15.30 -1.26
C LEU A 71 3.80 16.29 -2.34
N HIS A 72 2.96 15.84 -3.26
CA HIS A 72 2.41 16.67 -4.34
C HIS A 72 0.92 16.34 -4.56
N PRO A 73 0.03 17.33 -4.81
CA PRO A 73 -1.41 17.10 -4.95
C PRO A 73 -1.82 16.17 -6.09
N ASN A 74 -0.94 15.96 -7.08
CA ASN A 74 -1.19 15.07 -8.22
C ASN A 74 -0.49 13.70 -8.11
N LEU A 75 0.09 13.39 -6.94
CA LEU A 75 0.74 12.11 -6.69
C LEU A 75 0.05 11.41 -5.53
N VAL A 76 -0.15 10.09 -5.68
CA VAL A 76 -0.72 9.29 -4.60
C VAL A 76 0.21 9.33 -3.40
N LYS A 77 -0.34 9.62 -2.23
CA LYS A 77 0.43 9.76 -1.00
C LYS A 77 0.80 8.38 -0.46
N LEU A 78 2.11 8.14 -0.28
CA LEU A 78 2.60 7.04 0.54
C LEU A 78 2.41 7.42 2.02
N ILE A 79 1.58 6.64 2.74
CA ILE A 79 1.30 6.84 4.16
C ILE A 79 2.36 6.14 5.00
N GLY A 80 2.78 4.96 4.56
CA GLY A 80 3.79 4.18 5.26
C GLY A 80 4.22 2.97 4.45
N TYR A 81 5.25 2.31 4.95
CA TYR A 81 5.75 1.07 4.38
C TYR A 81 6.11 0.10 5.50
N CYS A 82 6.18 -1.17 5.14
CA CYS A 82 6.73 -2.20 5.99
C CYS A 82 7.71 -3.05 5.20
N THR A 83 8.87 -3.24 5.80
CA THR A 83 9.97 -4.06 5.29
C THR A 83 10.42 -4.95 6.43
N GLU A 84 9.70 -6.05 6.66
CA GLU A 84 10.08 -7.05 7.64
C GLU A 84 10.24 -8.40 6.95
N GLU A 85 11.41 -8.99 7.12
CA GLU A 85 11.81 -10.28 6.53
C GLU A 85 11.46 -10.32 5.02
N ASP A 86 10.49 -11.17 4.67
CA ASP A 86 10.06 -11.45 3.30
C ASP A 86 8.77 -10.71 2.91
N GLN A 87 8.17 -9.96 3.85
CA GLN A 87 6.94 -9.21 3.61
C GLN A 87 7.25 -7.73 3.38
N ARG A 88 6.94 -7.29 2.16
CA ARG A 88 7.08 -5.89 1.74
C ARG A 88 5.72 -5.32 1.40
N LEU A 89 5.31 -4.36 2.20
CA LEU A 89 4.03 -3.68 2.06
C LEU A 89 4.26 -2.19 1.85
N LEU A 90 3.56 -1.62 0.88
CA LEU A 90 3.46 -0.18 0.69
C LEU A 90 2.01 0.24 0.93
N VAL A 91 1.80 1.22 1.81
CA VAL A 91 0.47 1.68 2.22
C VAL A 91 0.26 3.08 1.69
N TYR A 92 -0.73 3.22 0.81
CA TYR A 92 -1.08 4.48 0.16
C TYR A 92 -2.45 4.96 0.59
N GLU A 93 -2.68 6.26 0.42
CA GLU A 93 -4.04 6.80 0.40
C GLU A 93 -4.87 6.12 -0.69
N LEU A 94 -6.08 5.67 -0.34
CA LEU A 94 -6.97 5.04 -1.31
C LEU A 94 -7.56 6.09 -2.25
N MET A 95 -7.38 5.89 -3.55
CA MET A 95 -8.03 6.69 -4.58
C MET A 95 -9.47 6.20 -4.80
N PRO A 96 -10.52 6.96 -4.39
CA PRO A 96 -11.89 6.46 -4.36
C PRO A 96 -12.48 6.21 -5.76
N GLN A 97 -11.93 6.86 -6.79
CA GLN A 97 -12.35 6.68 -8.17
C GLN A 97 -11.52 5.63 -8.92
N GLY A 98 -10.58 4.94 -8.26
CA GLY A 98 -9.75 3.93 -8.92
C GLY A 98 -8.72 4.50 -9.89
N SER A 99 -8.20 3.66 -10.78
CA SER A 99 -7.13 4.02 -11.73
C SER A 99 -7.67 4.86 -12.88
N LEU A 100 -6.80 5.68 -13.49
CA LEU A 100 -7.14 6.42 -14.69
C LEU A 100 -7.54 5.50 -15.87
N GLU A 101 -6.96 4.31 -15.95
CA GLU A 101 -7.32 3.29 -16.94
C GLU A 101 -8.82 2.98 -16.94
N ASN A 102 -9.43 2.82 -15.75
CA ASN A 102 -10.86 2.57 -15.59
C ASN A 102 -11.77 3.71 -16.09
N HIS A 103 -11.21 4.91 -16.27
CA HIS A 103 -11.96 6.08 -16.77
C HIS A 103 -11.73 6.34 -18.25
N LEU A 104 -10.68 5.74 -18.83
CA LEU A 104 -10.32 5.94 -20.23
C LEU A 104 -10.74 4.77 -21.13
N PHE A 105 -10.95 3.58 -20.57
CA PHE A 105 -11.31 2.35 -21.28
C PHE A 105 -12.44 1.62 -20.54
#